data_AF-A0A498S8S7-F1
#
_entry.id   AF-A0A498S8S7-F1
#
_cell.length_a   1.000
_cell.length_b   1.000
_cell.length_c   1.000
_cell.angle_alpha   90.00
_cell.angle_beta   90.00
_cell.angle_gamma   90.00
#
_symmetry.space_group_name_H-M   'P 1'
#
loop_
_entity.id
_entity.type
_entity.pdbx_description
1 polymer ?
#
loop_
_entity_poly.entity_id
_entity_poly.type
_entity_poly.pdbx_seq_one_letter_code
_entity_poly.pdbx_strand_id
1 'polypeptide(L)'
;MAQHFVRKETAGSIFHRVTGLLRSGQLEWKERPLWYDVYVANPPHIEPSVKTSFPIRKLYYKEDVAMARFYKQFRSLGAINISNEESQSLCKKFTDLYKAIEKTWPDLSEDEHYQKALVMLNEKLNLKKQEISEQKPVSQQEH
;
A
#
# COMPACT_ATOMS: atom_id res chain seq x y z
N MET A 1 -4.25 45.78 18.09
CA MET A 1 -2.90 45.51 18.62
C MET A 1 -2.69 44.05 19.09
N ALA A 2 -3.72 43.31 19.54
CA ALA A 2 -3.56 41.93 20.04
C ALA A 2 -3.39 40.83 18.95
N GLN A 3 -3.84 41.06 17.70
CA GLN A 3 -3.84 40.03 16.65
C GLN A 3 -2.44 39.54 16.22
N HIS A 4 -1.40 40.37 16.40
CA HIS A 4 -0.04 40.06 15.97
C HIS A 4 0.69 39.13 16.97
N PHE A 5 0.27 39.09 18.25
CA PHE A 5 0.93 38.27 19.27
C PHE A 5 0.51 36.80 19.24
N VAL A 6 -0.66 36.48 18.66
CA VAL A 6 -1.29 35.14 18.71
C VAL A 6 -0.99 34.28 17.47
N ARG A 7 -0.64 34.90 16.34
CA ARG A 7 -0.22 34.19 15.12
C ARG A 7 1.26 33.83 15.18
N LYS A 8 1.59 32.86 16.05
CA LYS A 8 2.93 32.26 16.17
C LYS A 8 2.85 30.77 15.88
N GLU A 9 2.67 30.41 14.63
CA GLU A 9 2.58 29.02 14.15
C GLU A 9 3.80 28.17 14.52
N THR A 10 4.97 28.80 14.67
CA THR A 10 6.22 28.15 15.05
C THR A 10 6.35 27.87 16.56
N ALA A 11 5.56 28.54 17.40
CA ALA A 11 5.62 28.44 18.86
C ALA A 11 4.57 27.43 19.39
N GLY A 12 4.96 26.16 19.45
CA GLY A 12 4.13 25.07 19.99
C GLY A 12 2.92 24.69 19.12
N SER A 13 2.03 23.84 19.64
CA SER A 13 0.79 23.48 18.95
C SER A 13 -0.30 24.52 19.18
N ILE A 14 -1.34 24.50 18.34
CA ILE A 14 -2.52 25.38 18.49
C ILE A 14 -3.19 25.20 19.86
N PHE A 15 -3.19 23.97 20.39
CA PHE A 15 -3.81 23.65 21.68
C PHE A 15 -3.07 24.32 22.84
N HIS A 16 -1.74 24.26 22.84
CA HIS A 16 -0.91 24.92 23.85
C HIS A 16 -1.05 26.44 23.82
N ARG A 17 -1.13 27.04 22.61
CA ARG A 17 -1.33 28.49 22.47
C ARG A 17 -2.68 28.93 23.03
N VAL A 18 -3.77 28.26 22.66
CA VAL A 18 -5.12 28.59 23.16
C VAL A 18 -5.23 28.35 24.66
N THR A 19 -4.69 27.23 25.15
CA THR A 19 -4.65 26.95 26.60
C THR A 19 -3.87 28.01 27.37
N GLY A 20 -2.75 28.49 26.82
CA GLY A 20 -1.98 29.59 27.40
C GLY A 20 -2.76 30.90 27.47
N LEU A 21 -3.51 31.24 26.43
CA LEU A 21 -4.37 32.45 26.40
C LEU A 21 -5.52 32.36 27.40
N LEU A 22 -6.15 31.20 27.51
CA LEU A 22 -7.20 30.95 28.51
C LEU A 22 -6.65 31.08 29.93
N ARG A 23 -5.46 30.52 30.19
CA ARG A 23 -4.81 30.58 31.51
C ARG A 23 -4.29 31.96 31.89
N SER A 24 -3.87 32.78 30.92
CA SER A 24 -3.40 34.14 31.16
C SER A 24 -4.55 35.17 31.26
N GLY A 25 -5.79 34.74 31.03
CA GLY A 25 -6.96 35.63 31.00
C GLY A 25 -7.01 36.54 29.76
N GLN A 26 -6.19 36.27 28.75
CA GLN A 26 -6.23 37.01 27.47
C GLN A 26 -7.33 36.50 26.54
N LEU A 27 -7.86 35.31 26.80
CA LEU A 27 -9.05 34.75 26.16
C LEU A 27 -10.03 34.31 27.25
N GLU A 28 -11.27 34.79 27.17
CA GLU A 28 -12.32 34.40 28.11
C GLU A 28 -12.71 32.93 27.90
N TRP A 29 -13.01 32.21 28.98
CA TRP A 29 -13.38 30.78 28.89
C TRP A 29 -14.63 30.54 28.05
N LYS A 30 -15.57 31.51 28.04
CA LYS A 30 -16.79 31.47 27.23
C LYS A 30 -16.53 31.66 25.74
N GLU A 31 -15.38 32.25 25.38
CA GLU A 31 -14.96 32.52 24.00
C GLU A 31 -13.99 31.48 23.47
N ARG A 32 -13.75 30.39 24.22
CA ARG A 32 -12.88 29.31 23.76
C ARG A 32 -13.40 28.73 22.44
N PRO A 33 -12.52 28.34 21.52
CA PRO A 33 -12.95 27.75 20.26
C PRO A 33 -13.75 26.46 20.47
N LEU A 34 -14.74 26.21 19.61
CA LEU A 34 -15.58 25.01 19.67
C LEU A 34 -14.76 23.71 19.68
N TRP A 35 -13.67 23.67 18.93
CA TRP A 35 -12.80 22.50 18.85
C TRP A 35 -12.01 22.22 20.13
N TYR A 36 -11.89 23.19 21.04
CA TYR A 36 -11.07 23.08 22.25
C TYR A 36 -11.54 21.92 23.14
N ASP A 37 -12.86 21.85 23.39
CA ASP A 37 -13.44 20.80 24.24
C ASP A 37 -13.30 19.41 23.59
N VAL A 38 -13.42 19.33 22.26
CA VAL A 38 -13.19 18.10 21.50
C VAL A 38 -11.74 17.64 21.63
N TYR A 39 -10.79 18.56 21.55
CA TYR A 39 -9.36 18.28 21.70
C TYR A 39 -9.01 17.83 23.12
N VAL A 40 -9.59 18.46 24.16
CA VAL A 40 -9.37 18.07 25.56
C VAL A 40 -9.93 16.67 25.83
N ALA A 41 -11.11 16.35 25.29
CA ALA A 41 -11.73 15.04 25.44
C ALA A 41 -10.99 13.94 24.66
N ASN A 42 -10.48 14.25 23.47
CA ASN A 42 -9.82 13.32 22.58
C ASN A 42 -8.50 13.90 22.05
N PRO A 43 -7.45 13.98 22.88
CA PRO A 43 -6.18 14.52 22.44
C PRO A 43 -5.52 13.60 21.41
N PRO A 44 -4.80 14.15 20.41
CA PRO A 44 -4.06 13.35 19.44
C PRO A 44 -2.93 12.59 20.13
N HIS A 45 -2.57 11.42 19.61
CA HIS A 45 -1.46 10.61 20.16
C HIS A 45 -0.11 11.33 20.06
N ILE A 46 0.09 12.12 19.00
CA ILE A 46 1.28 12.94 18.78
C ILE A 46 0.81 14.37 18.56
N GLU A 47 1.33 15.29 19.36
CA GLU A 47 1.07 16.72 19.21
C GLU A 47 1.61 17.23 17.87
N PRO A 48 0.84 18.03 17.12
CA PRO A 48 1.28 18.59 15.84
C PRO A 48 2.46 19.54 16.10
N SER A 49 3.65 19.10 15.70
CA SER A 49 4.90 19.85 15.80
C SER A 49 5.35 20.30 14.42
N VAL A 50 5.96 21.48 14.37
CA VAL A 50 6.48 22.11 13.14
C VAL A 50 7.62 21.29 12.51
N LYS A 51 8.27 20.41 13.28
CA LYS A 51 9.46 19.66 12.87
C LYS A 51 9.26 18.15 13.04
N THR A 52 8.45 17.56 12.18
CA THR A 52 8.39 16.10 12.04
C THR A 52 9.01 15.69 10.73
N SER A 53 10.32 15.40 10.72
CA SER A 53 10.96 14.67 9.63
C SER A 53 11.25 13.26 10.13
N PHE A 54 10.50 12.29 9.63
CA PHE A 54 10.76 10.89 9.89
C PHE A 54 11.58 10.32 8.72
N PRO A 55 12.63 9.51 8.98
CA PRO A 55 13.35 8.85 7.91
C PRO A 55 12.41 7.84 7.22
N ILE A 56 12.08 8.08 5.96
CA ILE A 56 11.29 7.15 5.15
C ILE A 56 12.21 6.01 4.71
N ARG A 57 11.89 4.79 5.15
CA ARG A 57 12.59 3.58 4.71
C ARG A 57 11.99 3.05 3.42
N LYS A 58 12.85 2.58 2.52
CA LYS A 58 12.40 1.85 1.32
C LYS A 58 11.86 0.49 1.76
N LEU A 59 10.69 0.11 1.23
CA LEU A 59 10.05 -1.18 1.48
C LEU A 59 10.43 -2.12 0.34
N TYR A 60 11.26 -3.12 0.63
CA TYR A 60 11.63 -4.19 -0.28
C TYR A 60 11.26 -5.53 0.34
N TYR A 61 10.74 -6.43 -0.49
CA TYR A 61 10.39 -7.79 -0.11
C TYR A 61 11.29 -8.80 -0.84
N LYS A 62 11.35 -10.03 -0.33
CA LYS A 62 12.21 -11.07 -0.90
C LYS A 62 11.78 -11.43 -2.33
N GLU A 63 10.48 -11.45 -2.58
CA GLU A 63 9.90 -11.67 -3.90
C GLU A 63 10.28 -10.62 -4.94
N ASP A 64 10.66 -9.40 -4.54
CA ASP A 64 10.94 -8.31 -5.46
C ASP A 64 12.12 -8.64 -6.39
N VAL A 65 13.05 -9.50 -5.93
CA VAL A 65 14.17 -9.99 -6.75
C VAL A 65 13.67 -10.82 -7.93
N ALA A 66 12.79 -11.77 -7.66
CA ALA A 66 12.19 -12.62 -8.68
C ALA A 66 11.27 -11.81 -9.61
N MET A 67 10.50 -10.87 -9.07
CA MET A 67 9.65 -9.96 -9.85
C MET A 67 10.47 -9.05 -10.77
N ALA A 68 11.58 -8.48 -10.28
CA ALA A 68 12.46 -7.64 -11.07
C ALA A 68 13.07 -8.41 -12.25
N ARG A 69 13.49 -9.67 -12.01
CA ARG A 69 13.96 -10.57 -13.07
C ARG A 69 12.87 -10.88 -14.08
N PHE A 70 11.66 -11.18 -13.61
CA PHE A 70 10.49 -11.46 -14.47
C PHE A 70 10.15 -10.28 -15.38
N TYR A 71 10.03 -9.07 -14.84
CA TYR A 71 9.74 -7.87 -15.64
C TYR A 71 10.89 -7.44 -16.55
N LYS A 72 12.14 -7.78 -16.21
CA LYS A 72 13.29 -7.58 -17.10
C LYS A 72 13.18 -8.46 -18.35
N GLN A 73 12.68 -9.69 -18.20
CA GLN A 73 12.49 -10.65 -19.28
C GLN A 73 11.19 -10.42 -20.08
N PHE A 74 10.09 -10.15 -19.40
CA PHE A 74 8.76 -9.97 -20.00
C PHE A 74 8.26 -8.53 -19.81
N ARG A 75 8.49 -7.68 -20.82
CA ARG A 75 8.12 -6.26 -20.76
C ARG A 75 6.64 -5.98 -21.07
N SER A 76 5.96 -6.87 -21.78
CA SER A 76 4.56 -6.71 -22.18
C SER A 76 3.75 -7.93 -21.73
N LEU A 77 3.03 -7.78 -20.62
CA LEU A 77 2.30 -8.86 -19.93
C LEU A 77 0.77 -8.69 -20.00
N GLY A 78 0.29 -7.77 -20.84
CA GLY A 78 -1.12 -7.40 -20.94
C GLY A 78 -1.59 -6.44 -19.86
N ALA A 79 -2.88 -6.12 -19.88
CA ALA A 79 -3.50 -5.21 -18.91
C ALA A 79 -3.69 -5.90 -17.54
N ILE A 80 -3.48 -5.13 -16.46
CA ILE A 80 -3.74 -5.56 -15.09
C ILE A 80 -5.00 -4.84 -14.61
N ASN A 81 -5.96 -5.58 -14.06
CA ASN A 81 -7.14 -4.99 -13.43
C ASN A 81 -6.84 -4.73 -11.95
N ILE A 82 -6.78 -3.45 -11.57
CA ILE A 82 -6.49 -3.02 -10.20
C ILE A 82 -7.78 -3.00 -9.35
N SER A 83 -8.96 -2.94 -9.98
CA SER A 83 -10.25 -2.84 -9.28
C SER A 83 -10.76 -4.19 -8.78
N ASN A 84 -10.28 -5.30 -9.34
CA ASN A 84 -10.68 -6.64 -8.93
C ASN A 84 -9.57 -7.31 -8.10
N GLU A 85 -9.81 -7.45 -6.80
CA GLU A 85 -8.89 -8.10 -5.86
C GLU A 85 -8.64 -9.59 -6.15
N GLU A 86 -9.60 -10.28 -6.77
CA GLU A 86 -9.46 -11.70 -7.13
C GLU A 86 -8.59 -11.90 -8.36
N SER A 87 -8.45 -10.86 -9.20
CA SER A 87 -7.71 -10.95 -10.45
C SER A 87 -6.20 -10.85 -10.21
N GLN A 88 -5.54 -12.01 -10.20
CA GLN A 88 -4.09 -12.05 -10.06
C GLN A 88 -3.39 -11.72 -11.39
N SER A 89 -2.41 -10.80 -11.33
CA SER A 89 -1.51 -10.51 -12.45
C SER A 89 -0.64 -11.73 -12.78
N LEU A 90 -0.12 -11.78 -14.02
CA LEU A 90 0.79 -12.86 -14.43
C LEU A 90 2.04 -12.92 -13.53
N CYS A 91 2.61 -11.77 -13.20
CA CYS A 91 3.74 -11.68 -12.29
C CYS A 91 3.38 -12.20 -10.89
N LYS A 92 2.18 -11.88 -10.37
CA LYS A 92 1.73 -12.41 -9.09
C LYS A 92 1.62 -13.94 -9.08
N LYS A 93 1.02 -14.53 -10.12
CA LYS A 93 0.94 -16.00 -10.28
C LYS A 93 2.32 -16.65 -10.34
N PHE A 94 3.24 -16.01 -11.06
CA PHE A 94 4.64 -16.44 -11.13
C PHE A 94 5.31 -16.40 -9.75
N THR A 95 5.19 -15.29 -9.02
CA THR A 95 5.77 -15.13 -7.69
C THR A 95 5.22 -16.15 -6.70
N ASP A 96 3.93 -16.46 -6.75
CA ASP A 96 3.30 -17.46 -5.89
C ASP A 96 3.82 -18.87 -6.19
N LEU A 97 4.00 -19.20 -7.48
CA LEU A 97 4.66 -20.44 -7.89
C LEU A 97 6.12 -20.49 -7.43
N TYR A 98 6.87 -19.41 -7.61
CA TYR A 98 8.27 -19.34 -7.21
C TYR A 98 8.42 -19.61 -5.70
N LYS A 99 7.60 -18.96 -4.86
CA LYS A 99 7.56 -19.21 -3.40
C LYS A 99 7.18 -20.65 -3.05
N ALA A 100 6.25 -21.25 -3.81
CA ALA A 100 5.88 -22.65 -3.59
C ALA A 100 7.05 -23.59 -3.91
N ILE A 101 7.77 -23.35 -5.01
CA ILE A 101 8.91 -24.19 -5.42
C ILE A 101 10.06 -24.03 -4.44
N GLU A 102 10.38 -22.80 -4.03
CA GLU A 102 11.40 -22.50 -3.00
C GLU A 102 11.13 -23.28 -1.71
N LYS A 103 9.87 -23.36 -1.28
CA LYS A 103 9.46 -24.13 -0.10
C LYS A 103 9.58 -25.64 -0.29
N THR A 104 9.25 -26.16 -1.47
CA THR A 104 9.31 -27.61 -1.74
C THR A 104 10.73 -28.13 -2.00
N TRP A 105 11.61 -27.31 -2.57
CA TRP A 105 12.96 -27.70 -2.96
C TRP A 105 13.97 -26.65 -2.48
N PRO A 106 14.25 -26.57 -1.17
CA PRO A 106 15.14 -25.53 -0.63
C PRO A 106 16.59 -25.67 -1.09
N ASP A 107 17.04 -26.87 -1.46
CA ASP A 107 18.42 -27.16 -1.86
C ASP A 107 18.76 -26.73 -3.30
N LEU A 108 17.76 -26.26 -4.05
CA LEU A 108 17.92 -25.85 -5.44
C LEU A 108 18.57 -24.46 -5.54
N SER A 109 19.22 -24.17 -6.67
CA SER A 109 19.74 -22.82 -6.93
C SER A 109 18.62 -21.85 -7.32
N GLU A 110 18.74 -20.57 -6.97
CA GLU A 110 17.76 -19.52 -7.32
C GLU A 110 17.43 -19.48 -8.82
N ASP A 111 18.43 -19.78 -9.67
CA ASP A 111 18.25 -19.88 -11.12
C ASP A 111 17.35 -21.06 -11.51
N GLU A 112 17.53 -22.21 -10.88
CA GLU A 112 16.74 -23.40 -11.14
C GLU A 112 15.30 -23.24 -10.63
N HIS A 113 15.11 -22.61 -9.46
CA HIS A 113 13.78 -22.20 -8.99
C HIS A 113 13.07 -21.30 -9.98
N TYR A 114 13.78 -20.32 -10.54
CA TYR A 114 13.23 -19.38 -11.50
C TYR A 114 12.80 -20.07 -12.80
N GLN A 115 13.66 -20.93 -13.36
CA GLN A 115 13.32 -21.67 -14.58
C GLN A 115 12.13 -22.62 -14.37
N LYS A 116 12.12 -23.35 -13.26
CA LYS A 116 11.02 -24.27 -12.92
C LYS A 116 9.70 -23.53 -12.74
N ALA A 117 9.73 -22.35 -12.11
CA ALA A 117 8.56 -21.49 -11.96
C ALA A 117 8.02 -21.01 -13.32
N LEU A 118 8.88 -20.67 -14.29
CA LEU A 118 8.46 -20.29 -15.63
C LEU A 118 7.81 -21.44 -16.40
N VAL A 119 8.38 -22.65 -16.32
CA VAL A 119 7.80 -23.84 -16.96
C VAL A 119 6.41 -24.12 -16.40
N MET A 120 6.27 -24.16 -15.07
CA MET A 120 4.97 -24.38 -14.42
C MET A 120 3.95 -23.27 -14.74
N LEU A 121 4.40 -22.01 -14.85
CA LEU A 121 3.53 -20.91 -15.24
C LEU A 121 2.99 -21.13 -16.67
N ASN A 122 3.86 -21.50 -17.61
CA ASN A 122 3.47 -21.73 -18.99
C ASN A 122 2.51 -22.91 -19.12
N GLU A 123 2.75 -24.01 -18.39
CA GLU A 123 1.83 -25.15 -18.30
C GLU A 123 0.45 -24.72 -17.81
N LYS A 124 0.38 -23.96 -16.70
CA LYS A 124 -0.91 -23.44 -16.19
C LYS A 124 -1.63 -22.51 -17.15
N LEU A 125 -0.89 -21.70 -17.92
CA LEU A 125 -1.48 -20.84 -18.94
C LEU A 125 -2.04 -21.65 -20.13
N ASN A 126 -1.34 -22.71 -20.53
CA ASN A 126 -1.80 -23.61 -21.60
C ASN A 126 -3.04 -24.38 -21.19
N LEU A 127 -3.09 -24.93 -19.96
CA LEU A 127 -4.28 -25.61 -19.43
C LEU A 127 -5.50 -24.69 -19.43
N LYS A 128 -5.33 -23.45 -18.93
CA LYS A 128 -6.42 -22.46 -18.94
C LYS A 128 -6.90 -22.13 -20.35
N LYS A 129 -6.01 -22.11 -21.34
CA LYS A 129 -6.38 -21.87 -22.75
C LYS A 129 -7.21 -23.04 -23.31
N GLN A 130 -6.88 -24.28 -22.95
CA GLN A 130 -7.64 -25.47 -23.33
C GLN A 130 -9.04 -25.46 -22.72
N GLU A 131 -9.17 -25.18 -21.42
CA GLU A 131 -10.46 -25.07 -20.73
C GLU A 131 -11.38 -24.02 -21.39
N ILE A 132 -10.83 -22.85 -21.76
CA ILE A 132 -11.59 -21.79 -22.44
C ILE A 132 -12.04 -22.24 -23.84
N SER A 133 -11.25 -23.06 -24.54
CA SER A 133 -11.62 -23.58 -25.86
C SER A 133 -12.70 -24.66 -25.79
N GLU A 134 -12.69 -25.49 -24.74
CA GLU A 134 -13.67 -26.56 -24.51
C GLU A 134 -15.02 -26.04 -24.00
N GLN A 135 -15.06 -24.87 -23.35
CA GLN A 135 -16.30 -24.23 -22.91
C GLN A 135 -17.03 -23.45 -24.02
N LYS A 136 -16.38 -23.21 -25.16
CA LYS A 136 -16.94 -22.43 -26.27
C LYS A 136 -17.85 -23.16 -27.30
N PRO A 137 -18.15 -24.48 -27.27
CA PRO A 137 -18.89 -25.10 -28.37
C PRO A 137 -20.43 -25.12 -28.23
N VAL A 138 -21.05 -24.67 -27.14
CA VAL A 138 -22.50 -24.92 -26.92
C VAL A 138 -23.43 -23.73 -27.18
N SER A 139 -22.96 -22.49 -27.25
CA SER A 139 -23.86 -21.32 -27.35
C SER A 139 -23.98 -20.70 -28.76
N GLN A 140 -23.62 -21.45 -29.81
CA GLN A 140 -23.85 -21.04 -31.22
C GLN A 140 -24.73 -22.05 -31.97
N GLN A 141 -25.76 -22.58 -31.32
CA GLN A 141 -26.88 -23.22 -32.00
C GLN A 141 -28.14 -22.94 -31.19
N GLU A 142 -28.76 -21.80 -31.41
CA GLU A 142 -30.22 -21.69 -31.39
C GLU A 142 -30.63 -20.41 -32.11
N HIS A 143 -31.64 -20.59 -32.96
CA HIS A 143 -32.20 -19.68 -33.96
C HIS A 143 -32.95 -18.50 -33.35
#